data_AF-A0A6I5C6X6-F1
#
_entry.id   AF-A0A6I5C6X6-F1
#
_cell.length_a   1.000
_cell.length_b   1.000
_cell.length_c   1.000
_cell.angle_alpha   90.00
_cell.angle_beta   90.00
_cell.angle_gamma   90.00
#
_symmetry.space_group_name_H-M   'P 1'
#
loop_
_entity.id
_entity.type
_entity.pdbx_description
1 polymer ?
#
loop_
_entity_poly.entity_id
_entity_poly.type
_entity_poly.pdbx_seq_one_letter_code
_entity_poly.pdbx_strand_id
1 'polypeptide(L)' 'GAAAHDEAEAAINRLLCERAERVVVAADSSKLGRRAFARICPAESVDTLVTDAAVDGETVRWFEEAGVRVLTV' A
#
# COMPACT_ATOMS: atom_id res chain seq x y z
N GLY A 1 2.30 -3.33 -2.46
CA GLY A 1 1.68 -3.87 -1.25
C GLY A 1 2.06 -3.01 -0.06
N ALA A 2 1.55 -3.35 1.13
CA ALA A 2 1.90 -2.66 2.36
C ALA A 2 2.96 -3.45 3.16
N ALA A 3 3.78 -2.74 3.93
CA ALA A 3 4.83 -3.34 4.75
C ALA A 3 5.09 -2.50 6.02
N ALA A 4 5.67 -3.14 7.04
CA ALA A 4 6.07 -2.52 8.30
C ALA A 4 7.57 -2.77 8.58
N HIS A 5 8.11 -2.04 9.56
CA HIS A 5 9.49 -2.22 10.02
C HIS A 5 9.62 -3.34 11.06
N ASP A 6 8.52 -3.72 11.71
CA ASP A 6 8.45 -4.76 12.74
C ASP A 6 7.61 -5.95 12.25
N GLU A 7 8.07 -7.17 12.50
CA GLU A 7 7.40 -8.39 12.04
C GLU A 7 6.11 -8.69 12.82
N ALA A 8 6.08 -8.41 14.13
CA ALA A 8 4.90 -8.61 14.96
C ALA A 8 3.80 -7.61 14.56
N GLU A 9 4.18 -6.37 14.27
CA GLU A 9 3.26 -5.38 13.70
C GLU A 9 2.71 -5.84 12.34
N ALA A 10 3.58 -6.32 11.45
CA ALA A 10 3.16 -6.79 10.12
C ALA A 10 2.21 -7.99 10.20
N ALA A 11 2.42 -8.90 11.15
CA ALA A 11 1.57 -10.06 11.37
C ALA A 11 0.15 -9.65 11.80
N ILE A 12 0.04 -8.70 12.73
CA ILE A 12 -1.25 -8.16 13.17
C ILE A 12 -1.95 -7.44 12.01
N ASN A 13 -1.24 -6.54 11.31
CA ASN A 13 -1.80 -5.79 10.20
C ASN A 13 -2.25 -6.70 9.05
N ARG A 14 -1.56 -7.83 8.82
CA ARG A 14 -1.99 -8.81 7.80
C ARG A 14 -3.34 -9.42 8.15
N LEU A 15 -3.54 -9.83 9.41
CA LEU A 15 -4.83 -10.36 9.87
C LEU A 15 -5.94 -9.30 9.77
N LEU A 16 -5.62 -8.03 10.02
CA LEU A 16 -6.56 -6.93 9.80
C LEU A 16 -6.94 -6.80 8.32
N CYS A 17 -5.96 -6.80 7.42
CA CYS A 17 -6.21 -6.74 5.97
C CYS A 17 -7.04 -7.93 5.47
N GLU A 18 -6.78 -9.15 5.93
CA GLU A 18 -7.50 -10.36 5.52
C GLU A 18 -8.98 -10.37 5.93
N ARG A 19 -9.35 -9.60 6.96
CA ARG A 19 -10.73 -9.51 7.47
C ARG A 19 -11.45 -8.23 7.07
N ALA A 20 -10.74 -7.27 6.50
CA ALA A 20 -11.32 -6.03 6.06
C ALA A 20 -12.19 -6.25 4.81
N GLU A 21 -13.35 -5.60 4.76
CA GLU A 21 -14.13 -5.47 3.51
C GLU A 21 -13.38 -4.60 2.50
N ARG A 22 -12.59 -3.64 3.00
CA ARG A 22 -11.80 -2.72 2.18
C ARG A 22 -10.50 -2.32 2.87
N VAL A 23 -9.40 -2.38 2.13
CA VAL A 23 -8.06 -1.98 2.54
C VAL A 23 -7.69 -0.67 1.87
N VAL A 24 -7.55 0.39 2.67
CA VAL A 24 -7.07 1.70 2.22
C VAL A 24 -5.71 1.97 2.84
N VAL A 25 -4.73 2.30 2.01
CA VAL A 25 -3.38 2.66 2.44
C VAL A 25 -3.17 4.15 2.24
N ALA A 26 -2.82 4.86 3.30
CA ALA A 26 -2.32 6.23 3.22
C ALA A 26 -0.80 6.21 3.32
N ALA A 27 -0.11 6.66 2.27
CA ALA A 27 1.34 6.72 2.22
C ALA A 27 1.77 7.89 1.36
N ASP A 28 2.69 8.71 1.88
CA ASP A 28 3.36 9.73 1.06
C ASP A 28 4.17 9.09 -0.07
N SER A 29 4.40 9.87 -1.12
CA SER A 29 5.14 9.47 -2.32
C SER A 29 6.54 8.96 -2.00
N SER A 30 7.15 9.46 -0.93
CA SER A 30 8.48 9.04 -0.49
C SER A 30 8.54 7.58 -0.03
N LYS A 31 7.41 6.95 0.32
CA LYS A 31 7.32 5.54 0.76
C LYS A 31 7.10 4.56 -0.39
N LEU A 32 6.74 5.04 -1.58
CA LEU A 32 6.42 4.19 -2.72
C LEU A 32 7.69 3.63 -3.37
N GLY A 33 7.58 2.43 -3.97
CA GLY A 33 8.73 1.73 -4.58
C GLY A 33 9.79 1.23 -3.61
N ARG A 34 9.62 1.44 -2.30
CA ARG A 34 10.57 0.98 -1.28
C ARG A 34 10.34 -0.47 -0.90
N ARG A 35 11.44 -1.11 -0.49
CA ARG A 35 11.42 -2.43 0.14
C ARG A 35 11.48 -2.26 1.65
N ALA A 36 10.66 -3.03 2.35
CA ALA A 36 10.72 -3.15 3.80
C ALA A 36 10.83 -4.62 4.19
N PHE A 37 11.27 -4.87 5.42
CA PHE A 37 11.61 -6.21 5.90
C PHE A 37 10.35 -7.08 6.06
N ALA A 38 9.30 -6.53 6.68
CA ALA A 38 8.09 -7.28 7.00
C ALA A 38 6.92 -6.89 6.09
N ARG A 39 6.54 -7.78 5.17
CA ARG A 39 5.40 -7.56 4.26
C ARG A 39 4.07 -7.75 4.99
N ILE A 40 3.16 -6.78 4.91
CA ILE A 40 1.79 -6.91 5.43
C ILE A 40 0.94 -7.67 4.41
N CYS A 41 0.74 -7.08 3.22
CA CYS A 41 -0.10 -7.60 2.15
C CYS A 41 0.50 -7.28 0.76
N PRO A 42 0.13 -8.03 -0.30
CA PRO A 42 0.52 -7.73 -1.67
C PRO A 42 -0.23 -6.47 -2.18
N ALA A 43 0.14 -5.94 -3.36
CA ALA A 43 -0.45 -4.68 -3.86
C ALA A 43 -1.93 -4.85 -4.21
N GLU A 44 -2.26 -6.00 -4.75
CA GLU A 44 -3.55 -6.45 -5.25
C GLU A 44 -4.58 -6.61 -4.12
N SER A 45 -4.14 -6.68 -2.86
CA SER A 45 -5.01 -6.66 -1.68
C SER A 45 -5.33 -5.25 -1.19
N VAL A 46 -4.83 -4.20 -1.85
CA VAL A 46 -5.12 -2.80 -1.51
C VAL A 46 -6.17 -2.27 -2.47
N ASP A 47 -7.31 -1.81 -1.96
CA ASP A 47 -8.36 -1.23 -2.80
C ASP A 47 -8.06 0.21 -3.18
N THR A 48 -7.42 0.96 -2.29
CA THR A 48 -7.15 2.39 -2.52
C THR A 48 -5.84 2.83 -1.88
N LEU A 49 -4.99 3.49 -2.67
CA LEU A 49 -3.81 4.22 -2.22
C LEU A 49 -4.12 5.72 -2.20
N VAL A 50 -3.95 6.36 -1.04
CA VAL A 50 -3.95 7.81 -0.90
C VAL A 50 -2.52 8.29 -0.73
N THR A 51 -2.05 9.18 -1.61
CA THR A 51 -0.68 9.70 -1.63
C THR A 51 -0.67 11.20 -1.93
N ASP A 52 0.42 11.90 -1.58
CA ASP A 52 0.59 13.29 -2.00
C ASP A 52 0.88 13.41 -3.51
N ALA A 53 0.70 14.62 -4.04
CA ALA A 53 0.88 14.95 -5.45
C ALA A 53 2.33 14.84 -5.99
N ALA A 54 3.33 14.52 -5.16
CA ALA A 54 4.71 14.33 -5.63
C ALA A 54 5.00 12.93 -6.16
N VAL A 55 4.01 12.02 -6.16
CA VAL A 55 4.12 10.70 -6.82
C VAL A 55 4.29 10.85 -8.33
N ASP A 56 5.19 10.07 -8.92
CA ASP A 56 5.39 10.05 -10.37
C ASP A 56 4.33 9.21 -11.10
N GLY A 57 4.07 9.53 -12.37
CA GLY A 57 3.02 8.88 -13.15
C GLY A 57 3.27 7.41 -13.48
N GLU A 58 4.53 6.96 -13.49
CA GLU A 58 4.85 5.54 -13.72
C GLU A 58 4.48 4.71 -12.49
N THR A 59 4.81 5.20 -11.30
CA THR A 59 4.39 4.59 -10.03
C THR A 59 2.87 4.53 -9.91
N VAL A 60 2.15 5.60 -10.26
CA VAL A 60 0.67 5.60 -10.26
C VAL A 60 0.14 4.50 -11.18
N ARG A 61 0.62 4.45 -12.42
CA ARG A 61 0.21 3.43 -13.39
C ARG A 61 0.44 2.02 -12.88
N TRP A 62 1.57 1.76 -12.23
CA TRP A 62 1.87 0.44 -11.68
C TRP A 62 0.83 -0.03 -10.66
N PHE A 63 0.37 0.89 -9.79
CA PHE A 63 -0.70 0.60 -8.84
C PHE A 63 -2.06 0.42 -9.53
N GLU A 64 -2.40 1.27 -10.51
CA GLU A 64 -3.64 1.16 -11.26
C GLU A 64 -3.73 -0.14 -12.09
N GLU A 65 -2.62 -0.54 -12.73
CA GLU A 65 -2.49 -1.81 -13.46
C GLU A 65 -2.62 -3.03 -12.52
N ALA A 66 -2.26 -2.88 -11.24
CA ALA A 66 -2.49 -3.88 -10.18
C ALA A 66 -3.92 -3.85 -9.61
N GLY A 67 -4.82 -3.02 -10.15
CA GLY A 67 -6.22 -2.89 -9.70
C GLY A 67 -6.43 -1.95 -8.51
N VAL A 68 -5.41 -1.21 -8.10
CA VAL A 68 -5.48 -0.29 -6.95
C VAL A 68 -5.96 1.08 -7.41
N ARG A 69 -7.00 1.63 -6.78
CA ARG A 69 -7.40 3.02 -7.01
C ARG A 69 -6.39 3.97 -6.38
N VAL A 70 -5.85 4.93 -7.14
CA VAL A 70 -4.95 5.96 -6.61
C VAL A 70 -5.69 7.28 -6.42
N LEU A 71 -5.53 7.91 -5.27
CA LEU A 71 -6.03 9.24 -4.94
C LEU A 71 -4.86 10.14 -4.53
N THR A 72 -4.70 11.26 -5.23
CA THR A 72 -3.70 12.28 -4.88
C THR A 72 -4.34 13.39 -4.04
N VAL A 73 -3.64 13.82 -2.98
CA VAL A 73 -4.06 14.88 -2.05
C VAL A 73 -3.00 15.95 -1.85
#